data_AF-A0A5N9HDF4-F1
#
_entry.id   AF-A0A5N9HDF4-F1
#
_cell.length_a   1.000
_cell.length_b   1.000
_cell.length_c   1.000
_cell.angle_alpha   90.00
_cell.angle_beta   90.00
_cell.angle_gamma   90.00
#
_symmetry.space_group_name_H-M   'P 1'
#
loop_
_entity.id
_entity.type
_entity.pdbx_description
1 polymer ?
#
loop_
_entity_poly.entity_id
_entity_poly.type
_entity_poly.pdbx_seq_one_letter_code
_entity_poly.pdbx_strand_id
1 'polypeptide(L)'
;DLEIMRGLVREADVFSQGYRPGTLAKRGLSPEALAEIRPGIVYVSLSAFSHVGPWASRRGFDTVVQTVSGITNRQGELFIGDSPGPQFYPVSAIDYLTGYLMAFGALVALARRTTEGGSWLVRVSLAQIGRWLVERGQTPETKLHDIPEQFTPEELKRWSMTSDTPMGKLGHLGPVVRLSETPPHWSRTSVPLGYNEPVWPDRAK
;
A
#
# COMPACT_ATOMS: atom_id res chain seq x y z
N ASP A 1 16.03 -20.44 1.95
CA ASP A 1 15.25 -19.20 1.75
C ASP A 1 14.91 -18.90 0.30
N LEU A 2 15.88 -18.65 -0.60
CA LEU A 2 15.55 -18.28 -1.99
C LEU A 2 14.81 -19.40 -2.76
N GLU A 3 15.21 -20.66 -2.59
CA GLU A 3 14.49 -21.79 -3.20
C GLU A 3 13.07 -21.96 -2.65
N ILE A 4 12.85 -21.65 -1.36
CA ILE A 4 11.52 -21.65 -0.76
C ILE A 4 10.67 -20.55 -1.42
N MET A 5 11.20 -19.33 -1.54
CA MET A 5 10.53 -18.23 -2.24
C MET A 5 10.19 -18.60 -3.69
N ARG A 6 11.12 -19.22 -4.43
CA ARG A 6 10.85 -19.70 -5.80
C ARG A 6 9.76 -20.77 -5.82
N GLY A 7 9.73 -21.66 -4.83
CA GLY A 7 8.63 -22.61 -4.63
C GLY A 7 7.29 -21.90 -4.51
N LEU A 8 7.18 -20.93 -3.60
CA LEU A 8 5.95 -20.14 -3.43
C LEU A 8 5.54 -19.41 -4.70
N VAL A 9 6.50 -18.81 -5.42
CA VAL A 9 6.25 -18.09 -6.68
C VAL A 9 5.64 -19.00 -7.76
N ARG A 10 6.04 -20.27 -7.86
CA ARG A 10 5.47 -21.21 -8.85
C ARG A 10 3.96 -21.38 -8.71
N GLU A 11 3.44 -21.21 -7.51
CA GLU A 11 2.01 -21.37 -7.18
C GLU A 11 1.29 -20.03 -7.03
N ALA A 12 2.00 -18.92 -7.11
CA ALA A 12 1.45 -17.59 -6.94
C ALA A 12 0.73 -17.07 -8.20
N ASP A 13 -0.29 -16.25 -8.00
CA ASP A 13 -0.88 -15.42 -9.03
C ASP A 13 -0.30 -14.00 -9.06
N VAL A 14 0.03 -13.47 -7.88
CA VAL A 14 0.53 -12.10 -7.70
C VAL A 14 1.77 -12.13 -6.82
N PHE A 15 2.83 -11.46 -7.27
CA PHE A 15 4.01 -11.14 -6.47
C PHE A 15 4.07 -9.63 -6.28
N SER A 16 4.06 -9.15 -5.04
CA SER A 16 4.07 -7.71 -4.72
C SER A 16 5.25 -7.34 -3.85
N GLN A 17 5.89 -6.22 -4.15
CA GLN A 17 7.10 -5.79 -3.43
C GLN A 17 7.27 -4.26 -3.42
N GLY A 18 7.94 -3.78 -2.36
CA GLY A 18 8.36 -2.37 -2.20
C GLY A 18 9.82 -2.21 -1.80
N TYR A 19 10.67 -3.17 -2.13
CA TYR A 19 12.12 -3.07 -1.92
C TYR A 19 12.74 -1.99 -2.79
N ARG A 20 13.95 -1.57 -2.41
CA ARG A 20 14.73 -0.61 -3.19
C ARG A 20 14.92 -1.13 -4.63
N PRO A 21 14.83 -0.24 -5.64
CA PRO A 21 15.00 -0.59 -7.04
C PRO A 21 16.21 -1.51 -7.28
N GLY A 22 16.00 -2.61 -7.99
CA GLY A 22 17.03 -3.60 -8.34
C GLY A 22 17.44 -4.58 -7.22
N THR A 23 16.98 -4.42 -5.97
CA THR A 23 17.39 -5.30 -4.86
C THR A 23 16.98 -6.75 -5.08
N LEU A 24 15.73 -6.98 -5.47
CA LEU A 24 15.22 -8.33 -5.74
C LEU A 24 15.73 -8.89 -7.07
N ALA A 25 15.91 -8.04 -8.09
CA ALA A 25 16.48 -8.44 -9.38
C ALA A 25 17.89 -9.03 -9.20
N LYS A 26 18.74 -8.44 -8.36
CA LYS A 26 20.07 -8.98 -8.01
C LYS A 26 20.04 -10.35 -7.33
N ARG A 27 18.87 -10.79 -6.85
CA ARG A 27 18.63 -12.10 -6.23
C ARG A 27 17.89 -13.06 -7.17
N GLY A 28 17.73 -12.71 -8.46
CA GLY A 28 17.01 -13.52 -9.44
C GLY A 28 15.48 -13.48 -9.25
N LEU A 29 14.97 -12.40 -8.66
CA LEU A 29 13.54 -12.17 -8.44
C LEU A 29 13.09 -10.91 -9.21
N SER A 30 13.58 -10.71 -10.44
CA SER A 30 13.10 -9.66 -11.34
C SER A 30 11.74 -10.05 -11.94
N PRO A 31 10.96 -9.09 -12.48
CA PRO A 31 9.71 -9.40 -13.16
C PRO A 31 9.86 -10.47 -14.26
N GLU A 32 10.93 -10.38 -15.05
CA GLU A 32 11.24 -11.30 -16.14
C GLU A 32 11.57 -12.70 -15.59
N ALA A 33 12.45 -12.77 -14.58
CA ALA A 33 12.82 -14.03 -13.93
C ALA A 33 11.61 -14.72 -13.28
N LEU A 34 10.70 -13.96 -12.65
CA LEU A 34 9.49 -14.54 -12.07
C LEU A 34 8.49 -14.98 -13.14
N ALA A 35 8.42 -14.30 -14.28
CA ALA A 35 7.60 -14.72 -15.41
C ALA A 35 8.10 -16.00 -16.07
N GLU A 36 9.41 -16.26 -16.07
CA GLU A 36 9.99 -17.55 -16.49
C GLU A 36 9.62 -18.68 -15.52
N ILE A 37 9.67 -18.42 -14.20
CA ILE A 37 9.30 -19.40 -13.16
C ILE A 37 7.80 -19.70 -13.20
N ARG A 38 6.97 -18.66 -13.38
CA ARG A 38 5.51 -18.72 -13.38
C ARG A 38 4.96 -17.88 -14.54
N PRO A 39 4.81 -18.46 -15.74
CA PRO A 39 4.13 -17.80 -16.85
C PRO A 39 2.70 -17.42 -16.43
N GLY A 40 2.31 -16.17 -16.69
CA GLY A 40 1.04 -15.62 -16.22
C GLY A 40 1.08 -14.97 -14.84
N ILE A 41 2.24 -14.76 -14.23
CA ILE A 41 2.33 -14.03 -12.96
C ILE A 41 2.04 -12.54 -13.15
N VAL A 42 1.37 -11.93 -12.18
CA VAL A 42 1.28 -10.47 -12.03
C VAL A 42 2.34 -10.00 -11.04
N TYR A 43 3.27 -9.18 -11.49
CA TYR A 43 4.30 -8.57 -10.64
C TYR A 43 3.90 -7.12 -10.31
N VAL A 44 3.77 -6.80 -9.03
CA VAL A 44 3.49 -5.44 -8.55
C VAL A 44 4.74 -4.86 -7.89
N SER A 45 5.16 -3.69 -8.38
CA SER A 45 6.41 -3.06 -7.97
C SER A 45 6.16 -1.64 -7.49
N LEU A 46 6.48 -1.39 -6.22
CA LEU A 46 6.49 -0.07 -5.62
C LEU A 46 7.90 0.51 -5.58
N SER A 47 8.01 1.80 -5.89
CA SER A 47 9.21 2.62 -5.69
C SER A 47 8.86 3.99 -5.08
N ALA A 48 9.84 4.70 -4.53
CA ALA A 48 9.59 6.03 -3.99
C ALA A 48 9.40 7.08 -5.11
N PHE A 49 10.27 7.08 -6.13
CA PHE A 49 10.42 8.20 -7.07
C PHE A 49 10.31 7.80 -8.54
N SER A 50 9.46 6.82 -8.84
CA SER A 50 9.28 6.21 -10.17
C SER A 50 10.43 5.29 -10.59
N HIS A 51 10.20 4.57 -11.69
CA HIS A 51 11.17 3.64 -12.29
C HIS A 51 12.03 4.30 -13.38
N VAL A 52 11.77 5.57 -13.69
CA VAL A 52 12.48 6.36 -14.70
C VAL A 52 12.79 7.75 -14.15
N GLY A 53 13.78 8.40 -14.74
CA GLY A 53 14.19 9.75 -14.37
C GLY A 53 15.30 9.80 -13.31
N PRO A 54 15.74 11.01 -12.93
CA PRO A 54 16.97 11.23 -12.16
C PRO A 54 16.89 10.68 -10.73
N TRP A 55 15.69 10.44 -10.21
CA TRP A 55 15.47 9.96 -8.85
C TRP A 55 15.09 8.47 -8.79
N ALA A 56 15.09 7.76 -9.93
CA ALA A 56 14.62 6.38 -10.01
C ALA A 56 15.37 5.39 -9.09
N SER A 57 16.62 5.70 -8.71
CA SER A 57 17.43 4.89 -7.80
C SER A 57 17.35 5.34 -6.34
N ARG A 58 16.66 6.45 -6.04
CA ARG A 58 16.58 7.00 -4.69
C ARG A 58 15.63 6.20 -3.81
N ARG A 59 16.02 6.08 -2.53
CA ARG A 59 15.15 5.56 -1.47
C ARG A 59 14.22 6.65 -0.96
N GLY A 60 13.05 6.27 -0.49
CA GLY A 60 12.11 7.17 0.14
C GLY A 60 11.03 6.42 0.91
N PHE A 61 10.37 7.17 1.77
CA PHE A 61 9.17 6.80 2.50
C PHE A 61 8.14 7.91 2.25
N ASP A 62 6.89 7.70 2.66
CA ASP A 62 5.82 8.69 2.54
C ASP A 62 6.28 10.09 2.97
N THR A 63 6.84 10.22 4.18
CA THR A 63 7.31 11.52 4.71
C THR A 63 8.34 12.21 3.81
N VAL A 64 9.27 11.45 3.23
CA VAL A 64 10.25 12.01 2.28
C VAL A 64 9.54 12.54 1.04
N VAL A 65 8.56 11.80 0.53
CA VAL A 65 7.77 12.21 -0.63
C VAL A 65 6.90 13.42 -0.33
N GLN A 66 6.21 13.45 0.82
CA GLN A 66 5.44 14.63 1.25
C GLN A 66 6.30 15.89 1.29
N THR A 67 7.53 15.76 1.77
CA THR A 67 8.47 16.87 1.86
C THR A 67 8.82 17.42 0.47
N VAL A 68 9.21 16.54 -0.46
CA VAL A 68 9.66 16.97 -1.79
C VAL A 68 8.52 17.24 -2.77
N SER A 69 7.28 16.88 -2.43
CA SER A 69 6.09 17.16 -3.23
C SER A 69 5.41 18.48 -2.85
N GLY A 70 5.93 19.20 -1.84
CA GLY A 70 5.35 20.45 -1.34
C GLY A 70 4.11 20.27 -0.45
N ILE A 71 3.74 19.01 -0.14
CA ILE A 71 2.63 18.72 0.79
C ILE A 71 2.91 19.34 2.15
N THR A 72 4.13 19.20 2.66
CA THR A 72 4.44 19.66 4.01
C THR A 72 4.38 21.18 4.16
N ASN A 73 4.87 21.90 3.15
CA ASN A 73 4.79 23.36 3.13
C ASN A 73 3.33 23.82 3.15
N ARG A 74 2.51 23.25 2.26
CA ARG A 74 1.08 23.59 2.16
C ARG A 74 0.31 23.25 3.42
N GLN A 75 0.62 22.13 4.06
CA GLN A 75 0.02 21.74 5.34
C GLN A 75 0.38 22.72 6.45
N GLY A 76 1.63 23.20 6.48
CA GLY A 76 2.09 24.20 7.44
C GLY A 76 1.45 25.57 7.27
N GLU A 77 1.09 25.95 6.04
CA GLU A 77 0.33 27.18 5.75
C GLU A 77 -1.13 27.10 6.23
N LEU A 78 -1.76 25.93 6.12
CA LEU A 78 -3.16 25.72 6.51
C LEU A 78 -3.35 25.47 8.00
N PHE A 79 -2.46 24.69 8.61
CA PHE A 79 -2.56 24.26 10.00
C PHE A 79 -1.33 24.76 10.75
N ILE A 80 -1.38 26.02 11.13
CA ILE A 80 -0.34 26.66 11.92
C ILE A 80 -0.35 26.03 13.32
N GLY A 81 0.60 25.13 13.58
CA GLY A 81 0.83 24.58 14.92
C GLY A 81 1.57 25.59 15.81
N ASP A 82 2.08 25.10 16.95
CA ASP A 82 2.82 25.93 17.92
C ASP A 82 4.09 26.58 17.34
N SER A 83 4.58 26.06 16.22
CA SER A 83 5.73 26.62 15.51
C SER A 83 5.44 26.72 14.00
N PRO A 84 5.74 27.87 13.37
CA PRO A 84 5.56 28.04 11.94
C PRO A 84 6.55 27.15 11.17
N GLY A 85 6.11 26.59 10.05
CA GLY A 85 6.95 25.80 9.15
C GLY A 85 6.24 24.58 8.56
N PRO A 86 6.96 23.77 7.75
CA PRO A 86 6.38 22.59 7.11
C PRO A 86 5.83 21.58 8.12
N GLN A 87 4.64 21.05 7.85
CA GLN A 87 3.94 20.08 8.70
C GLN A 87 3.62 18.81 7.89
N PHE A 88 3.80 17.62 8.46
CA PHE A 88 3.34 16.40 7.80
C PHE A 88 1.82 16.28 7.88
N TYR A 89 1.24 15.51 6.96
CA TYR A 89 -0.12 15.03 7.22
C TYR A 89 -0.15 14.20 8.50
N PRO A 90 -1.25 14.25 9.28
CA PRO A 90 -1.42 13.41 10.47
C PRO A 90 -1.62 11.92 10.13
N VAL A 91 -1.45 11.55 8.85
CA VAL A 91 -1.62 10.22 8.30
C VAL A 91 -0.65 10.01 7.14
N SER A 92 -0.21 8.76 6.94
CA SER A 92 0.56 8.34 5.77
C SER A 92 -0.33 8.21 4.52
N ALA A 93 -0.91 9.35 4.08
CA ALA A 93 -1.89 9.37 3.00
C ALA A 93 -1.34 8.76 1.69
N ILE A 94 -0.06 8.99 1.38
CA ILE A 94 0.55 8.49 0.15
C ILE A 94 0.69 6.97 0.25
N ASP A 95 1.15 6.44 1.38
CA ASP A 95 1.29 4.99 1.56
C ASP A 95 -0.07 4.27 1.47
N TYR A 96 -1.11 4.81 2.11
CA TYR A 96 -2.46 4.21 2.04
C TYR A 96 -3.00 4.21 0.61
N LEU A 97 -2.99 5.36 -0.07
CA LEU A 97 -3.46 5.46 -1.46
C LEU A 97 -2.66 4.56 -2.40
N THR A 98 -1.35 4.48 -2.19
CA THR A 98 -0.46 3.61 -2.95
C THR A 98 -0.84 2.15 -2.78
N GLY A 99 -1.08 1.69 -1.55
CA GLY A 99 -1.52 0.32 -1.28
C GLY A 99 -2.82 -0.04 -2.00
N TYR A 100 -3.82 0.85 -1.96
CA TYR A 100 -5.07 0.66 -2.69
C TYR A 100 -4.86 0.60 -4.21
N LEU A 101 -4.03 1.49 -4.77
CA LEU A 101 -3.76 1.53 -6.20
C LEU A 101 -2.87 0.37 -6.68
N MET A 102 -1.98 -0.15 -5.83
CA MET A 102 -1.26 -1.40 -6.08
C MET A 102 -2.22 -2.58 -6.17
N ALA A 103 -3.16 -2.70 -5.22
CA ALA A 103 -4.17 -3.75 -5.24
C ALA A 103 -5.08 -3.63 -6.47
N PHE A 104 -5.57 -2.42 -6.78
CA PHE A 104 -6.37 -2.17 -7.97
C PHE A 104 -5.63 -2.50 -9.26
N GLY A 105 -4.36 -2.09 -9.38
CA GLY A 105 -3.51 -2.44 -10.53
C GLY A 105 -3.31 -3.95 -10.67
N ALA A 106 -3.15 -4.67 -9.55
CA ALA A 106 -3.08 -6.12 -9.56
C ALA A 106 -4.37 -6.76 -10.09
N LEU A 107 -5.54 -6.27 -9.66
CA LEU A 107 -6.85 -6.75 -10.14
C LEU A 107 -7.01 -6.50 -11.64
N VAL A 108 -6.64 -5.31 -12.13
CA VAL A 108 -6.68 -4.99 -13.57
C VAL A 108 -5.76 -5.91 -14.36
N ALA A 109 -4.55 -6.16 -13.87
CA ALA A 109 -3.60 -7.07 -14.52
C ALA A 109 -4.08 -8.53 -14.51
N LEU A 110 -4.70 -8.99 -13.42
CA LEU A 110 -5.34 -10.31 -13.35
C LEU A 110 -6.48 -10.42 -14.34
N ALA A 111 -7.33 -9.39 -14.47
CA ALA A 111 -8.41 -9.37 -15.46
C ALA A 111 -7.85 -9.45 -16.89
N ARG A 112 -6.86 -8.63 -17.23
CA ARG A 112 -6.18 -8.69 -18.54
C ARG A 112 -5.57 -10.05 -18.82
N ARG A 113 -4.94 -10.68 -17.83
CA ARG A 113 -4.40 -12.03 -17.96
C ARG A 113 -5.47 -13.04 -18.39
N THR A 114 -6.71 -12.91 -17.93
CA THR A 114 -7.79 -13.85 -18.30
C THR A 114 -8.24 -13.71 -19.75
N THR A 115 -8.11 -12.53 -20.35
CA THR A 115 -8.59 -12.24 -21.71
C THR A 115 -7.47 -12.20 -22.75
N GLU A 116 -6.29 -11.73 -22.37
CA GLU A 116 -5.14 -11.49 -23.25
C GLU A 116 -4.01 -12.51 -23.00
N GLY A 117 -4.04 -13.23 -21.88
CA GLY A 117 -2.93 -14.07 -21.45
C GLY A 117 -1.73 -13.25 -20.96
N GLY A 118 -0.56 -13.90 -20.90
CA GLY A 118 0.71 -13.25 -20.58
C GLY A 118 0.94 -12.92 -19.10
N SER A 119 2.17 -12.52 -18.79
CA SER A 119 2.58 -11.99 -17.48
C SER A 119 2.55 -10.47 -17.50
N TRP A 120 2.21 -9.85 -16.38
CA TRP A 120 1.96 -8.40 -16.30
C TRP A 120 2.79 -7.74 -15.21
N LEU A 121 3.34 -6.55 -15.51
CA LEU A 121 4.09 -5.74 -14.55
C LEU A 121 3.31 -4.46 -14.22
N VAL A 122 2.86 -4.36 -12.98
CA VAL A 122 2.23 -3.17 -12.39
C VAL A 122 3.31 -2.35 -11.68
N ARG A 123 3.42 -1.07 -12.05
CA ARG A 123 4.41 -0.14 -11.52
C ARG A 123 3.72 1.03 -10.84
N VAL A 124 4.04 1.25 -9.57
CA VAL A 124 3.48 2.34 -8.77
C VAL A 124 4.61 3.09 -8.09
N SER A 125 4.47 4.41 -7.95
CA SER A 125 5.43 5.19 -7.16
C SER A 125 4.79 6.19 -6.23
N LEU A 126 5.35 6.30 -5.02
CA LEU A 126 4.88 7.23 -4.00
C LEU A 126 4.86 8.66 -4.55
N ALA A 127 5.88 9.09 -5.29
CA ALA A 127 5.95 10.43 -5.87
C ALA A 127 4.85 10.72 -6.90
N GLN A 128 4.49 9.75 -7.76
CA GLN A 128 3.37 9.93 -8.69
C GLN A 128 2.03 10.00 -7.94
N ILE A 129 1.87 9.21 -6.88
CA ILE A 129 0.67 9.20 -6.04
C ILE A 129 0.55 10.51 -5.26
N GLY A 130 1.65 10.98 -4.67
CA GLY A 130 1.72 12.27 -3.97
C GLY A 130 1.41 13.44 -4.91
N ARG A 131 1.97 13.42 -6.13
CA ARG A 131 1.62 14.40 -7.16
C ARG A 131 0.12 14.34 -7.52
N TRP A 132 -0.41 13.15 -7.80
CA TRP A 132 -1.83 12.97 -8.12
C TRP A 132 -2.74 13.46 -7.01
N LEU A 133 -2.38 13.20 -5.75
CA LEU A 133 -3.09 13.69 -4.57
C LEU A 133 -3.11 15.22 -4.53
N VAL A 134 -1.96 15.87 -4.72
CA VAL A 134 -1.87 17.35 -4.77
C VAL A 134 -2.68 17.92 -5.94
N GLU A 135 -2.68 17.26 -7.10
CA GLU A 135 -3.45 17.67 -8.28
C GLU A 135 -4.97 17.59 -8.07
N ARG A 136 -5.46 16.87 -7.05
CA ARG A 136 -6.89 16.89 -6.68
C ARG A 136 -7.35 18.22 -6.09
N GLY A 137 -6.42 19.09 -5.73
CA GLY A 137 -6.71 20.38 -5.13
C GLY A 137 -7.23 20.27 -3.69
N GLN A 138 -7.67 21.40 -3.15
CA GLN A 138 -8.25 21.47 -1.80
C GLN A 138 -9.76 21.53 -1.88
N THR A 139 -10.42 20.91 -0.91
CA THR A 139 -11.84 21.17 -0.66
C THR A 139 -11.98 22.62 -0.16
N PRO A 140 -12.83 23.45 -0.78
CA PRO A 140 -13.08 24.81 -0.32
C PRO A 140 -13.57 24.82 1.13
N GLU A 141 -13.19 25.83 1.91
CA GLU A 141 -13.60 25.99 3.31
C GLU A 141 -15.13 26.03 3.46
N THR A 142 -15.82 26.60 2.47
CA THR A 142 -17.30 26.61 2.37
C THR A 142 -17.94 25.23 2.21
N LYS A 143 -17.15 24.17 2.01
CA LYS A 143 -17.61 22.77 2.00
C LYS A 143 -17.21 22.01 3.26
N LEU A 144 -16.53 22.67 4.21
CA LEU A 144 -16.08 22.08 5.46
C LEU A 144 -17.02 22.41 6.65
N HIS A 145 -18.25 22.86 6.36
CA HIS A 145 -19.26 23.12 7.39
C HIS A 145 -19.64 21.83 8.11
N ASP A 146 -19.87 21.94 9.43
CA ASP A 146 -20.34 20.85 10.30
C ASP A 146 -19.42 19.61 10.40
N ILE A 147 -18.12 19.76 10.15
CA ILE A 147 -17.14 18.70 10.39
C ILE A 147 -16.65 18.79 11.85
N PRO A 148 -16.92 17.78 12.70
CA PRO A 148 -16.39 17.76 14.06
C PRO A 148 -14.86 17.77 14.06
N GLU A 149 -14.24 18.52 14.98
CA GLU A 149 -12.78 18.54 15.14
C GLU A 149 -12.19 17.17 15.49
N GLN A 150 -12.97 16.34 16.19
CA GLN A 150 -12.59 14.99 16.59
C GLN A 150 -13.77 14.02 16.45
N PHE A 151 -13.44 12.76 16.22
CA PHE A 151 -14.40 11.67 16.30
C PHE A 151 -14.77 11.38 17.76
N THR A 152 -16.04 11.07 18.00
CA THR A 152 -16.53 10.66 19.32
C THR A 152 -15.99 9.28 19.72
N PRO A 153 -15.89 8.98 21.03
CA PRO A 153 -15.54 7.63 21.50
C PRO A 153 -16.44 6.53 20.91
N GLU A 154 -17.73 6.82 20.73
CA GLU A 154 -18.72 5.92 20.15
C GLU A 154 -18.45 5.63 18.67
N GLU A 155 -18.09 6.65 17.88
CA GLU A 155 -17.70 6.48 16.48
C GLU A 155 -16.42 5.65 16.34
N LEU A 156 -15.39 5.98 17.12
CA LEU A 156 -14.15 5.23 17.14
C LEU A 156 -14.40 3.77 17.54
N LYS A 157 -15.24 3.52 18.54
CA LYS A 157 -15.63 2.17 18.95
C LYS A 157 -16.37 1.42 17.84
N ARG A 158 -17.22 2.10 17.06
CA ARG A 158 -17.96 1.50 15.94
C ARG A 158 -17.05 1.06 14.78
N TRP A 159 -15.95 1.76 14.56
CA TRP A 159 -14.98 1.42 13.51
C TRP A 159 -13.84 0.54 14.00
N SER A 160 -13.69 0.39 15.31
CA SER A 160 -12.66 -0.43 15.92
C SER A 160 -13.14 -1.86 16.13
N MET A 161 -12.18 -2.78 16.14
CA MET A 161 -12.34 -4.15 16.58
C MET A 161 -11.16 -4.56 17.44
N THR A 162 -11.28 -5.72 18.08
CA THR A 162 -10.18 -6.34 18.83
C THR A 162 -9.87 -7.69 18.22
N SER A 163 -8.60 -7.95 17.99
CA SER A 163 -8.12 -9.26 17.56
C SER A 163 -7.22 -9.85 18.64
N ASP A 164 -7.34 -11.16 18.86
CA ASP A 164 -6.35 -11.89 19.63
C ASP A 164 -5.10 -12.08 18.74
N THR A 165 -3.95 -11.70 19.28
CA THR A 165 -2.65 -11.83 18.62
C THR A 165 -1.71 -12.65 19.49
N PRO A 166 -0.61 -13.20 18.94
CA PRO A 166 0.42 -13.85 19.75
C PRO A 166 1.06 -12.94 20.80
N MET A 167 0.91 -11.62 20.66
CA MET A 167 1.44 -10.60 21.58
C MET A 167 0.36 -10.08 22.55
N GLY A 168 -0.82 -10.70 22.58
CA GLY A 168 -1.98 -10.26 23.38
C GLY A 168 -3.10 -9.64 22.54
N LYS A 169 -4.06 -9.00 23.21
CA LYS A 169 -5.20 -8.36 22.54
C LYS A 169 -4.77 -7.05 21.88
N LEU A 170 -5.09 -6.90 20.60
CA LEU A 170 -4.81 -5.69 19.82
C LEU A 170 -6.11 -5.01 19.42
N GLY A 171 -6.29 -3.75 19.83
CA GLY A 171 -7.34 -2.87 19.31
C GLY A 171 -6.88 -2.20 18.01
N HIS A 172 -7.68 -2.29 16.96
CA HIS A 172 -7.37 -1.68 15.66
C HIS A 172 -8.63 -1.38 14.85
N LEU A 173 -8.50 -0.66 13.74
CA LEU A 173 -9.62 -0.41 12.82
C LEU A 173 -10.08 -1.72 12.16
N GLY A 174 -11.39 -1.93 12.16
CA GLY A 174 -12.05 -2.94 11.35
C GLY A 174 -12.13 -2.50 9.88
N PRO A 175 -12.68 -3.36 9.00
CA PRO A 175 -12.95 -2.99 7.62
C PRO A 175 -13.90 -1.79 7.53
N VAL A 176 -13.45 -0.72 6.87
CA VAL A 176 -14.23 0.53 6.73
C VAL A 176 -15.28 0.45 5.63
N VAL A 177 -15.09 -0.43 4.65
CA VAL A 177 -16.06 -0.69 3.57
C VAL A 177 -17.04 -1.76 4.05
N ARG A 178 -18.32 -1.58 3.72
CA ARG A 178 -19.36 -2.61 3.95
C ARG A 178 -19.86 -3.08 2.59
N LEU A 179 -19.69 -4.37 2.32
CA LEU A 179 -20.21 -5.02 1.11
C LEU A 179 -21.33 -5.96 1.54
N SER A 180 -22.51 -5.83 0.92
CA SER A 180 -23.71 -6.59 1.29
C SER A 180 -23.58 -8.08 0.99
N GLU A 181 -22.90 -8.44 -0.11
CA GLU A 181 -22.76 -9.82 -0.56
C GLU A 181 -21.44 -10.47 -0.10
N THR A 182 -20.38 -9.67 0.08
CA THR A 182 -19.05 -10.14 0.45
C THR A 182 -18.49 -9.36 1.64
N PRO A 183 -19.07 -9.52 2.84
CA PRO A 183 -18.66 -8.75 4.01
C PRO A 183 -17.14 -8.85 4.24
N PRO A 184 -16.41 -7.73 4.20
CA PRO A 184 -14.97 -7.77 4.36
C PRO A 184 -14.62 -8.12 5.80
N HIS A 185 -13.54 -8.86 5.98
CA HIS A 185 -13.01 -9.24 7.28
C HIS A 185 -11.48 -9.38 7.21
N TRP A 186 -10.82 -9.25 8.35
CA TRP A 186 -9.41 -9.55 8.48
C TRP A 186 -9.25 -11.05 8.76
N SER A 187 -8.82 -11.82 7.78
CA SER A 187 -8.63 -13.27 7.92
C SER A 187 -7.37 -13.66 8.70
N ARG A 188 -6.44 -12.72 8.86
CA ARG A 188 -5.19 -12.89 9.60
C ARG A 188 -4.98 -11.74 10.57
N THR A 189 -4.46 -12.08 11.74
CA THR A 189 -4.10 -11.12 12.78
C THR A 189 -2.69 -10.57 12.57
N SER A 190 -2.37 -9.46 13.24
CA SER A 190 -1.00 -8.94 13.28
C SER A 190 -0.11 -9.88 14.10
N VAL A 191 1.09 -10.15 13.59
CA VAL A 191 2.04 -11.09 14.22
C VAL A 191 3.47 -10.52 14.18
N PRO A 192 4.37 -10.95 15.09
CA PRO A 192 5.78 -10.61 15.02
C PRO A 192 6.45 -11.04 13.71
N LEU A 193 7.59 -10.41 13.38
CA LEU A 193 8.41 -10.83 12.25
C LEU A 193 8.90 -12.27 12.45
N GLY A 194 8.78 -13.09 11.41
CA GLY A 194 9.17 -14.50 11.44
C GLY A 194 8.16 -15.44 12.13
N TYR A 195 6.98 -14.97 12.51
CA TYR A 195 5.98 -15.79 13.21
C TYR A 195 5.36 -16.90 12.34
N ASN A 196 5.08 -16.61 11.06
CA ASN A 196 4.49 -17.59 10.15
C ASN A 196 5.58 -18.26 9.31
N GLU A 197 5.46 -19.57 9.13
CA GLU A 197 6.26 -20.32 8.16
C GLU A 197 5.97 -19.83 6.73
N PRO A 198 6.98 -19.81 5.84
CA PRO A 198 6.84 -19.40 4.45
C PRO A 198 6.19 -20.50 3.61
N VAL A 199 4.95 -20.85 3.93
CA VAL A 199 4.12 -21.84 3.23
C VAL A 199 2.78 -21.23 2.83
N TRP A 200 2.20 -21.71 1.73
CA TRP A 200 0.82 -21.36 1.40
C TRP A 200 -0.12 -21.94 2.45
N PRO A 201 -1.06 -21.16 2.99
CA PRO A 201 -2.11 -21.73 3.84
C PRO A 201 -2.96 -22.68 3.00
N ASP A 202 -3.58 -23.66 3.65
CA ASP A 202 -4.62 -24.45 3.03
C ASP A 202 -5.67 -23.50 2.43
N ARG A 203 -6.01 -23.72 1.15
CA ARG A 203 -7.11 -22.99 0.52
C ARG A 203 -8.37 -23.41 1.26
N ALA A 204 -9.04 -22.45 1.90
CA ALA A 204 -10.38 -22.69 2.43
C ALA A 204 -11.24 -23.24 1.29
N LYS A 205 -11.83 -24.43 1.49
CA LYS A 205 -12.75 -25.05 0.56
C LYS A 205 -14.02 -24.22 0.42
#